data_AF-A0A1S8B3P0-F1
#
_entry.id   AF-A0A1S8B3P0-F1
#
_cell.length_a   1.000
_cell.length_b   1.000
_cell.length_c   1.000
_cell.angle_alpha   90.00
_cell.angle_beta   90.00
_cell.angle_gamma   90.00
#
_symmetry.space_group_name_H-M   'P 1'
#
loop_
_entity.id
_entity.type
_entity.pdbx_description
1 polymer ?
#
loop_
_entity_poly.entity_id
_entity_poly.type
_entity_poly.pdbx_seq_one_letter_code
_entity_poly.pdbx_strand_id
1 'polypeptide(L)'
;MLHGEEDPDLTEIRSTTKDKVDFHDPRAVRQLTASLLRRDFDLTVDLPPDRLCPPVSSALELDQLDFTICNPPFFSSIADWKASISGEGKDKGPNSVCTGAEVEMVTEGGDLGFVLRMVEESCVHKEKVAWYTSMLGKLSSTIKLVEKLRELGCRNWAVCCLGAQHKTRRWAVGWSWRDLRPRTEIARRDMNIKHILPLPTDYKLPISDVPMERFTKAINETMHNLALQWKWNEELRLGYGRATKNVWSRSARRKRKREEGAKQPTSNKGAELKDESDSEIALGFEISVQTDVLLIRWVQGQEQVLFESFCGMMKQTLQPMLAKPQKERNIKEEQ
;
A
#
# COMPACT_ATOMS: atom_id res chain seq x y z
N MET A 1 28.24 20.73 -15.50
CA MET A 1 28.82 19.41 -15.87
C MET A 1 29.07 18.65 -14.58
N LEU A 2 28.92 17.32 -14.60
CA LEU A 2 29.30 16.47 -13.47
C LEU A 2 30.82 16.57 -13.31
N HIS A 3 31.29 17.45 -12.43
CA HIS A 3 32.71 17.50 -12.08
C HIS A 3 32.99 16.29 -11.19
N GLY A 4 33.33 15.17 -11.81
CA GLY A 4 33.74 13.94 -11.12
C GLY A 4 35.11 14.04 -10.43
N GLU A 5 35.70 15.23 -10.32
CA GLU A 5 37.04 15.42 -9.72
C GLU A 5 37.10 15.00 -8.24
N GLU A 6 35.95 14.85 -7.58
CA GLU A 6 35.85 14.46 -6.17
C GLU A 6 35.62 12.94 -5.95
N ASP A 7 35.42 12.16 -7.00
CA ASP A 7 35.22 10.70 -6.93
C ASP A 7 36.23 9.96 -7.85
N PRO A 8 37.27 9.32 -7.27
CA PRO A 8 38.30 8.61 -8.01
C PRO A 8 37.76 7.48 -8.88
N ASP A 9 36.76 6.74 -8.40
CA ASP A 9 36.18 5.59 -9.08
C ASP A 9 35.34 6.05 -10.29
N LEU A 10 34.59 7.15 -10.14
CA LEU A 10 33.88 7.75 -11.27
C LEU A 10 34.84 8.38 -12.30
N THR A 11 35.96 8.92 -11.85
CA THR A 11 37.02 9.46 -12.71
C THR A 11 37.69 8.36 -13.52
N GLU A 12 38.01 7.22 -12.91
CA GLU A 12 38.54 6.04 -13.60
C GLU A 12 37.58 5.59 -14.71
N ILE A 13 36.29 5.44 -14.39
CA ILE A 13 35.27 5.03 -15.36
C ILE A 13 35.19 6.02 -16.53
N ARG A 14 35.19 7.33 -16.26
CA ARG A 14 35.13 8.37 -17.31
C ARG A 14 36.39 8.44 -18.17
N SER A 15 37.56 8.09 -17.62
CA SER A 15 38.82 8.10 -18.37
C SER A 15 38.82 7.08 -19.53
N THR A 16 38.10 5.96 -19.37
CA THR A 16 37.99 4.91 -20.39
C THR A 16 37.08 5.29 -21.58
N THR A 17 36.30 6.37 -21.45
CA THR A 17 35.20 6.76 -22.37
C THR A 17 35.31 8.21 -22.85
N LYS A 18 36.52 8.79 -22.86
CA LYS A 18 36.78 10.20 -23.25
C LYS A 18 35.93 11.19 -22.44
N ASP A 19 35.98 11.07 -21.12
CA ASP A 19 35.34 11.94 -20.12
C ASP A 19 33.79 11.93 -20.08
N LYS A 20 33.16 10.99 -20.79
CA LYS A 20 31.69 10.80 -20.78
C LYS A 20 31.29 9.58 -19.97
N VAL A 21 30.16 9.63 -19.27
CA VAL A 21 29.62 8.40 -18.65
C VAL A 21 29.00 7.54 -19.76
N ASP A 22 29.41 6.28 -19.84
CA ASP A 22 28.74 5.29 -20.68
C ASP A 22 27.51 4.74 -19.96
N PHE A 23 26.33 5.22 -20.35
CA PHE A 23 25.06 4.77 -19.78
C PHE A 23 24.68 3.34 -20.19
N HIS A 24 25.46 2.69 -21.07
CA HIS A 24 25.31 1.28 -21.41
C HIS A 24 26.15 0.34 -20.51
N ASP A 25 27.12 0.84 -19.74
CA ASP A 25 27.87 0.02 -18.77
C ASP A 25 27.17 0.08 -17.39
N PRO A 26 26.59 -1.04 -16.89
CA PRO A 26 25.95 -1.08 -15.59
C PRO A 26 26.88 -0.65 -14.44
N ARG A 27 28.20 -0.86 -14.56
CA ARG A 27 29.18 -0.40 -13.56
C ARG A 27 29.26 1.12 -13.53
N ALA A 28 29.28 1.75 -14.71
CA ALA A 28 29.33 3.20 -14.84
C ALA A 28 28.07 3.87 -14.29
N VAL A 29 26.89 3.30 -14.55
CA VAL A 29 25.62 3.81 -14.02
C VAL A 29 25.53 3.63 -12.50
N ARG A 30 25.96 2.48 -11.95
CA ARG A 30 26.02 2.26 -10.50
C ARG A 30 26.98 3.23 -9.82
N GLN A 31 28.20 3.38 -10.33
CA GLN A 31 29.16 4.32 -9.75
C GLN A 31 28.63 5.75 -9.81
N LEU A 32 28.12 6.18 -10.98
CA LEU A 32 27.52 7.51 -11.11
C LEU A 32 26.41 7.74 -10.07
N THR A 33 25.57 6.73 -9.83
CA THR A 33 24.51 6.81 -8.82
C THR A 33 25.09 6.95 -7.41
N ALA A 34 26.08 6.14 -7.04
CA ALA A 34 26.76 6.23 -5.74
C ALA A 34 27.42 7.60 -5.55
N SER A 35 28.12 8.12 -6.57
CA SER A 35 28.75 9.45 -6.54
C SER A 35 27.73 10.58 -6.39
N LEU A 36 26.60 10.49 -7.11
CA LEU A 36 25.53 11.49 -7.02
C LEU A 36 24.87 11.48 -5.64
N LEU A 37 24.60 10.29 -5.09
CA LEU A 37 24.04 10.15 -3.75
C LEU A 37 24.96 10.73 -2.68
N ARG A 38 26.27 10.48 -2.80
CA ARG A 38 27.27 11.06 -1.91
C ARG A 38 27.34 12.57 -2.03
N ARG A 39 27.41 13.11 -3.25
CA ARG A 39 27.56 14.56 -3.46
C ARG A 39 26.32 15.36 -3.06
N ASP A 40 25.14 14.91 -3.49
CA ASP A 40 23.90 15.70 -3.37
C ASP A 40 23.20 15.48 -2.03
N PHE A 41 23.46 14.35 -1.36
CA PHE A 41 22.74 13.94 -0.16
C PHE A 41 23.65 13.47 0.99
N ASP A 42 24.98 13.50 0.82
CA ASP A 42 25.97 12.97 1.79
C ASP A 42 25.77 11.48 2.12
N LEU A 43 25.27 10.71 1.13
CA LEU A 43 24.94 9.30 1.30
C LEU A 43 26.01 8.39 0.69
N THR A 44 26.62 7.55 1.51
CA THR A 44 27.55 6.50 1.05
C THR A 44 26.80 5.20 0.86
N VAL A 45 26.64 4.75 -0.40
CA VAL A 45 25.82 3.57 -0.72
C VAL A 45 26.64 2.51 -1.43
N ASP A 46 26.59 1.28 -0.92
CA ASP A 46 27.01 0.10 -1.66
C ASP A 46 25.83 -0.44 -2.47
N LEU A 47 25.95 -0.41 -3.80
CA LEU A 47 24.92 -0.87 -4.73
C LEU A 47 25.31 -2.27 -5.27
N PRO A 48 24.79 -3.35 -4.66
CA PRO A 48 25.15 -4.70 -5.04
C PRO A 48 24.78 -4.99 -6.51
N PRO A 49 25.61 -5.71 -7.26
CA PRO A 49 25.36 -5.99 -8.68
C PRO A 49 24.25 -7.02 -8.91
N ASP A 50 23.83 -7.76 -7.87
CA ASP A 50 22.91 -8.89 -7.92
C ASP A 50 21.50 -8.60 -7.38
N ARG A 51 21.20 -7.35 -7.00
CA ARG A 51 19.90 -6.97 -6.40
C ARG A 51 19.32 -5.71 -7.02
N LEU A 52 17.99 -5.70 -7.16
CA LEU A 52 17.24 -4.56 -7.70
C LEU A 52 16.88 -3.56 -6.61
N CYS A 53 16.45 -4.07 -5.45
CA CYS A 53 16.25 -3.30 -4.24
C CYS A 53 17.57 -3.33 -3.46
N PRO A 54 18.30 -2.20 -3.37
CA PRO A 54 19.49 -2.21 -2.55
C PRO A 54 19.05 -2.42 -1.09
N PRO A 55 19.89 -3.00 -0.23
CA PRO A 55 19.73 -2.92 1.22
C PRO A 55 20.06 -1.48 1.68
N VAL A 56 19.36 -0.51 1.09
CA VAL A 56 19.53 0.94 1.23
C VAL A 56 19.44 1.34 2.70
N SER A 57 18.56 0.70 3.48
CA SER A 57 18.42 0.98 4.91
C SER A 57 19.75 0.83 5.67
N SER A 58 20.46 -0.26 5.46
CA SER A 58 21.72 -0.52 6.16
C SER A 58 22.88 0.35 5.65
N ALA A 59 22.85 0.76 4.38
CA ALA A 59 23.87 1.64 3.80
C ALA A 59 23.61 3.14 4.10
N LEU A 60 22.34 3.54 4.26
CA LEU A 60 21.93 4.91 4.56
C LEU A 60 21.78 5.20 6.06
N GLU A 61 22.12 4.24 6.93
CA GLU A 61 21.82 4.30 8.37
C GLU A 61 20.34 4.59 8.67
N LEU A 62 19.45 4.23 7.74
CA LEU A 62 18.01 4.38 7.90
C LEU A 62 17.46 3.09 8.49
N ASP A 63 16.76 3.19 9.61
CA ASP A 63 16.00 2.07 10.16
C ASP A 63 14.92 1.58 9.19
N GLN A 64 14.42 2.49 8.34
CA GLN A 64 13.24 2.27 7.53
C GLN A 64 13.13 3.22 6.34
N LEU A 65 12.68 2.70 5.18
CA LEU A 65 12.23 3.49 4.03
C LEU A 65 10.71 3.61 4.00
N ASP A 66 10.20 4.77 3.59
CA ASP A 66 8.77 4.96 3.36
C ASP A 66 8.31 4.22 2.11
N PHE A 67 9.02 4.39 0.98
CA PHE A 67 8.64 3.71 -0.25
C PHE A 67 9.79 3.53 -1.25
N THR A 68 9.59 2.64 -2.21
CA THR A 68 10.37 2.58 -3.46
C THR A 68 9.48 2.94 -4.65
N ILE A 69 10.08 3.50 -5.71
CA ILE A 69 9.43 3.76 -6.98
C ILE A 69 10.22 3.12 -8.11
N CYS A 70 9.54 2.42 -9.01
CA CYS A 70 10.16 1.73 -10.12
C CYS A 70 9.40 1.95 -11.45
N ASN A 71 10.15 2.25 -12.49
CA ASN A 71 9.72 2.15 -13.88
C ASN A 71 10.60 1.09 -14.56
N PRO A 72 10.15 -0.17 -14.66
CA PRO A 72 10.98 -1.28 -15.11
C PRO A 72 11.16 -1.27 -16.64
N PRO A 73 12.21 -1.92 -17.16
CA PRO A 73 12.31 -2.20 -18.59
C PRO A 73 11.09 -3.01 -19.07
N PHE A 74 10.44 -2.59 -20.15
CA PHE A 74 9.15 -3.16 -20.55
C PHE A 74 9.23 -4.43 -21.40
N PHE A 75 10.35 -4.67 -22.09
CA PHE A 75 10.45 -5.68 -23.13
C PHE A 75 11.23 -6.90 -22.67
N SER A 76 10.79 -8.10 -23.08
CA SER A 76 11.45 -9.37 -22.78
C SER A 76 12.66 -9.66 -23.67
N SER A 77 12.71 -9.03 -24.85
CA SER A 77 13.78 -9.20 -25.82
C SER A 77 13.97 -7.95 -26.69
N ILE A 78 15.15 -7.85 -27.33
CA ILE A 78 15.44 -6.81 -28.34
C ILE A 78 14.44 -6.89 -29.50
N ALA A 79 14.02 -8.10 -29.88
CA ALA A 79 13.05 -8.30 -30.96
C ALA A 79 11.68 -7.69 -30.60
N ASP A 80 11.18 -7.93 -29.37
CA ASP A 80 9.92 -7.35 -28.88
C ASP A 80 9.98 -5.83 -28.85
N TRP A 81 11.12 -5.27 -28.44
CA TRP A 81 11.37 -3.83 -28.43
C TRP A 81 11.35 -3.24 -29.84
N LYS A 82 12.09 -3.85 -30.78
CA LYS A 82 12.15 -3.42 -32.18
C LYS A 82 10.78 -3.49 -32.86
N ALA A 83 10.02 -4.57 -32.66
CA ALA A 83 8.66 -4.72 -33.16
C ALA A 83 7.71 -3.62 -32.61
N SER A 84 7.88 -3.26 -31.33
CA SER A 84 7.12 -2.16 -30.73
C SER A 84 7.48 -0.78 -31.31
N ILE A 85 8.75 -0.54 -31.67
CA ILE A 85 9.18 0.72 -32.31
C ILE A 85 8.70 0.79 -33.75
N SER A 86 8.80 -0.32 -34.50
CA SER A 86 8.38 -0.38 -35.91
C SER A 86 6.86 -0.28 -36.09
N GLY A 87 6.09 -0.48 -35.00
CA GLY A 87 4.64 -0.46 -35.05
C GLY A 87 4.05 -1.70 -35.72
N GLU A 88 4.80 -2.80 -35.75
CA GLU A 88 4.32 -4.08 -36.27
C GLU A 88 2.97 -4.46 -35.62
N GLY A 89 1.95 -4.64 -36.46
CA GLY A 89 0.58 -4.95 -36.03
C GLY A 89 -0.30 -3.75 -35.65
N LYS A 90 0.09 -2.49 -35.93
CA LYS A 90 -0.74 -1.30 -35.73
C LYS A 90 -0.91 -0.49 -37.03
N ASP A 91 -2.13 -0.01 -37.29
CA ASP A 91 -2.46 0.83 -38.46
C ASP A 91 -1.71 2.18 -38.48
N LYS A 92 -1.25 2.65 -37.32
CA LYS A 92 -0.39 3.82 -37.18
C LYS A 92 0.76 3.49 -36.24
N GLY A 93 1.98 3.84 -36.64
CA GLY A 93 3.17 3.71 -35.81
C GLY A 93 3.04 4.44 -34.46
N PRO A 94 3.89 4.12 -33.49
CA PRO A 94 3.86 4.79 -32.19
C PRO A 94 4.16 6.30 -32.33
N ASN A 95 3.42 7.14 -31.60
CA ASN A 95 3.60 8.61 -31.61
C ASN A 95 4.92 9.06 -30.96
N SER A 96 5.63 8.18 -30.26
CA SER A 96 6.90 8.46 -29.61
C SER A 96 7.86 7.30 -29.85
N VAL A 97 9.06 7.62 -30.34
CA VAL A 97 10.17 6.66 -30.46
C VAL A 97 10.91 6.65 -29.13
N CYS A 98 11.02 5.49 -28.51
CA CYS A 98 11.76 5.33 -27.26
C CYS A 98 13.26 5.22 -27.59
N THR A 99 14.05 6.23 -27.22
CA THR A 99 15.50 6.30 -27.48
C THR A 99 16.36 5.81 -26.30
N GLY A 100 15.76 5.08 -25.36
CA GLY A 100 16.49 4.58 -24.18
C GLY A 100 17.51 3.50 -24.53
N ALA A 101 18.46 3.28 -23.63
CA ALA A 101 19.48 2.24 -23.79
C ALA A 101 18.85 0.84 -23.76
N GLU A 102 19.49 -0.16 -24.37
CA GLU A 102 18.96 -1.53 -24.39
C GLU A 102 18.66 -2.06 -22.98
N VAL A 103 19.54 -1.79 -22.02
CA VAL A 103 19.39 -2.15 -20.61
C VAL A 103 18.20 -1.45 -19.91
N GLU A 104 17.78 -0.28 -20.40
CA GLU A 104 16.60 0.43 -19.90
C GLU A 104 15.29 -0.08 -20.53
N MET A 105 15.40 -0.81 -21.65
CA MET A 105 14.26 -1.24 -22.46
C MET A 105 13.98 -2.73 -22.31
N VAL A 106 15.03 -3.55 -22.21
CA VAL A 106 14.96 -5.01 -22.25
C VAL A 106 15.43 -5.61 -20.92
N THR A 107 14.66 -6.55 -20.41
CA THR A 107 15.01 -7.38 -19.25
C THR A 107 14.44 -8.78 -19.46
N GLU A 108 15.08 -9.79 -18.89
CA GLU A 108 14.50 -11.12 -18.83
C GLU A 108 13.09 -11.08 -18.20
N GLY A 109 12.11 -11.66 -18.90
CA GLY A 109 10.71 -11.68 -18.52
C GLY A 109 9.95 -10.35 -18.70
N GLY A 110 10.58 -9.31 -19.28
CA GLY A 110 10.00 -7.98 -19.45
C GLY A 110 9.61 -7.33 -18.13
N ASP A 111 8.65 -6.39 -18.18
CA ASP A 111 8.20 -5.67 -16.98
C ASP A 111 7.78 -6.60 -15.84
N LEU A 112 7.01 -7.65 -16.16
CA LEU A 112 6.57 -8.62 -15.18
C LEU A 112 7.75 -9.34 -14.53
N GLY A 113 8.70 -9.86 -15.32
CA GLY A 113 9.86 -10.58 -14.78
C GLY A 113 10.69 -9.71 -13.84
N PHE A 114 10.89 -8.44 -14.20
CA PHE A 114 11.60 -7.49 -13.34
C PHE A 114 10.88 -7.25 -12.02
N VAL A 115 9.58 -6.97 -12.07
CA VAL A 115 8.80 -6.67 -10.85
C VAL A 115 8.61 -7.92 -9.99
N LEU A 116 8.57 -9.13 -10.57
CA LEU A 116 8.55 -10.37 -9.80
C LEU A 116 9.82 -10.56 -8.97
N ARG A 117 11.00 -10.23 -9.51
CA ARG A 117 12.25 -10.22 -8.72
C ARG A 117 12.19 -9.20 -7.57
N MET A 118 11.64 -8.00 -7.82
CA MET A 118 11.41 -7.04 -6.75
C MET A 118 10.47 -7.58 -5.66
N VAL A 119 9.43 -8.34 -6.04
CA VAL A 119 8.54 -8.98 -5.08
C VAL A 119 9.28 -10.01 -4.24
N GLU A 120 10.11 -10.85 -4.85
CA GLU A 120 10.94 -11.85 -4.14
C GLU A 120 11.89 -11.18 -3.14
N GLU A 121 12.58 -10.12 -3.54
CA GLU A 121 13.44 -9.32 -2.65
C GLU A 121 12.63 -8.67 -1.52
N SER A 122 11.42 -8.20 -1.81
CA SER A 122 10.53 -7.60 -0.80
C SER A 122 10.11 -8.61 0.28
N CYS A 123 10.06 -9.92 -0.02
CA CYS A 123 9.81 -10.96 0.99
C CYS A 123 10.94 -11.09 2.00
N VAL A 124 12.17 -10.74 1.61
CA VAL A 124 13.36 -10.73 2.47
C VAL A 124 13.39 -9.45 3.30
N HIS A 125 13.16 -8.31 2.66
CA HIS A 125 13.25 -7.00 3.31
C HIS A 125 12.02 -6.65 4.16
N LYS A 126 10.85 -7.22 3.84
CA LYS A 126 9.57 -7.05 4.54
C LYS A 126 9.30 -5.59 4.90
N GLU A 127 9.27 -5.30 6.20
CA GLU A 127 8.85 -4.03 6.79
C GLU A 127 9.96 -2.96 6.79
N LYS A 128 11.18 -3.30 6.34
CA LYS A 128 12.24 -2.29 6.12
C LYS A 128 11.84 -1.22 5.09
N VAL A 129 10.87 -1.52 4.23
CA VAL A 129 10.22 -0.56 3.33
C VAL A 129 8.73 -0.56 3.61
N ALA A 130 8.09 0.61 3.72
CA ALA A 130 6.66 0.66 4.01
C ALA A 130 5.85 0.28 2.77
N TRP A 131 6.22 0.80 1.60
CA TRP A 131 5.58 0.50 0.32
C TRP A 131 6.58 0.26 -0.80
N TYR A 132 6.53 -0.92 -1.40
CA TYR A 132 7.21 -1.16 -2.68
C TYR A 132 6.26 -0.76 -3.79
N THR A 133 6.73 -0.05 -4.82
CA THR A 133 5.88 0.34 -5.95
C THR A 133 6.57 0.15 -7.29
N SER A 134 5.80 -0.25 -8.30
CA SER A 134 6.26 -0.31 -9.68
C SER A 134 5.16 0.03 -10.67
N MET A 135 5.55 0.70 -11.75
CA MET A 135 4.72 0.86 -12.95
C MET A 135 4.85 -0.38 -13.84
N LEU A 136 3.78 -0.74 -14.55
CA LEU A 136 3.75 -1.80 -15.56
C LEU A 136 3.16 -1.27 -16.87
N GLY A 137 3.70 -1.76 -17.98
CA GLY A 137 3.31 -1.41 -19.34
C GLY A 137 2.05 -2.12 -19.81
N LYS A 138 1.73 -3.28 -19.22
CA LYS A 138 0.63 -4.16 -19.65
C LYS A 138 -0.30 -4.50 -18.47
N LEU A 139 -1.61 -4.49 -18.76
CA LEU A 139 -2.62 -4.94 -17.80
C LEU A 139 -2.45 -6.42 -17.43
N SER A 140 -2.08 -7.27 -18.39
CA SER A 140 -1.84 -8.70 -18.14
C SER A 140 -0.70 -8.92 -17.16
N SER A 141 0.37 -8.12 -17.22
CA SER A 141 1.45 -8.11 -16.23
C SER A 141 0.93 -7.70 -14.85
N THR A 142 0.07 -6.69 -14.79
CA THR A 142 -0.55 -6.21 -13.54
C THR A 142 -1.39 -7.30 -12.85
N ILE A 143 -2.20 -8.04 -13.61
CA ILE A 143 -3.02 -9.14 -13.09
C ILE A 143 -2.15 -10.23 -12.50
N LYS A 144 -1.15 -10.71 -13.25
CA LYS A 144 -0.22 -11.76 -12.81
C LYS A 144 0.58 -11.36 -11.58
N LEU A 145 0.98 -10.09 -11.48
CA LEU A 145 1.67 -9.56 -10.32
C LEU A 145 0.79 -9.62 -9.05
N VAL A 146 -0.47 -9.22 -9.15
CA VAL A 146 -1.41 -9.29 -8.02
C VAL A 146 -1.71 -10.73 -7.63
N GLU A 147 -1.83 -11.64 -8.59
CA GLU A 147 -1.96 -13.08 -8.32
C GLU A 147 -0.74 -13.59 -7.53
N LYS A 148 0.47 -13.25 -7.97
CA LYS A 148 1.69 -13.64 -7.26
C LYS A 148 1.77 -13.07 -5.85
N LEU A 149 1.41 -11.80 -5.66
CA LEU A 149 1.37 -11.18 -4.33
C LEU A 149 0.45 -11.97 -3.38
N ARG A 150 -0.71 -12.40 -3.86
CA ARG A 150 -1.66 -13.21 -3.07
C ARG A 150 -1.13 -14.60 -2.78
N GLU A 151 -0.51 -15.26 -3.74
CA GLU A 151 0.14 -16.56 -3.55
C GLU A 151 1.20 -16.50 -2.45
N LEU A 152 1.96 -15.41 -2.39
CA LEU A 152 2.99 -15.16 -1.37
C LEU A 152 2.40 -14.67 -0.04
N GLY A 153 1.06 -14.59 0.09
CA GLY A 153 0.39 -14.18 1.31
C GLY A 153 0.40 -12.67 1.57
N CYS A 154 0.78 -11.83 0.60
CA CYS A 154 0.66 -10.39 0.73
C CYS A 154 -0.82 -9.98 0.73
N ARG A 155 -1.26 -9.34 1.82
CA ARG A 155 -2.64 -8.89 2.01
C ARG A 155 -2.83 -7.38 1.85
N ASN A 156 -1.77 -6.65 1.50
CA ASN A 156 -1.77 -5.19 1.48
C ASN A 156 -1.20 -4.69 0.16
N TRP A 157 -2.09 -4.36 -0.79
CA TRP A 157 -1.69 -3.82 -2.07
C TRP A 157 -2.63 -2.70 -2.52
N ALA A 158 -2.13 -1.89 -3.45
CA ALA A 158 -2.83 -0.82 -4.13
C ALA A 158 -2.62 -1.00 -5.64
N VAL A 159 -3.65 -0.70 -6.43
CA VAL A 159 -3.56 -0.75 -7.90
C VAL A 159 -4.29 0.44 -8.50
N CYS A 160 -3.68 1.07 -9.50
CA CYS A 160 -4.32 2.13 -10.26
C CYS A 160 -3.95 2.14 -11.75
N CYS A 161 -4.78 2.81 -12.54
CA CYS A 161 -4.52 3.07 -13.95
C CYS A 161 -3.98 4.50 -14.12
N LEU A 162 -2.73 4.63 -14.54
CA LEU A 162 -2.12 5.90 -14.89
C LEU A 162 -2.51 6.28 -16.32
N GLY A 163 -3.03 7.50 -16.48
CA GLY A 163 -3.47 8.02 -17.78
C GLY A 163 -4.73 7.34 -18.32
N ALA A 164 -5.71 7.04 -17.45
CA ALA A 164 -6.96 6.40 -17.84
C ALA A 164 -7.70 7.13 -19.00
N GLN A 165 -7.54 8.45 -19.07
CA GLN A 165 -8.12 9.33 -20.10
C GLN A 165 -7.28 9.43 -21.39
N HIS A 166 -6.09 8.82 -21.43
CA HIS A 166 -5.17 8.89 -22.55
C HIS A 166 -5.13 7.57 -23.35
N LYS A 167 -4.65 7.64 -24.60
CA LYS A 167 -4.47 6.48 -25.48
C LYS A 167 -3.41 5.52 -24.94
N THR A 168 -2.34 6.05 -24.36
CA THR A 168 -1.29 5.27 -23.70
C THR A 168 -1.66 5.11 -22.23
N ARG A 169 -1.95 3.87 -21.83
CA ARG A 169 -2.24 3.52 -20.44
C ARG A 169 -1.04 2.85 -19.80
N ARG A 170 -0.87 3.10 -18.51
CA ARG A 170 0.09 2.41 -17.64
C ARG A 170 -0.64 2.01 -16.37
N TRP A 171 -0.10 1.03 -15.67
CA TRP A 171 -0.64 0.55 -14.42
C TRP A 171 0.40 0.73 -13.33
N ALA A 172 -0.01 1.14 -12.13
CA ALA A 172 0.88 1.12 -10.98
C ALA A 172 0.35 0.11 -9.96
N VAL A 173 1.28 -0.67 -9.40
CA VAL A 173 1.01 -1.57 -8.28
C VAL A 173 1.93 -1.18 -7.15
N GLY A 174 1.34 -0.95 -5.97
CA GLY A 174 2.05 -0.81 -4.72
C GLY A 174 1.72 -1.98 -3.79
N TRP A 175 2.68 -2.48 -3.02
CA TRP A 175 2.45 -3.50 -2.01
C TRP A 175 3.23 -3.23 -0.72
N SER A 176 2.69 -3.72 0.38
CA SER A 176 3.26 -3.57 1.72
C SER A 176 3.20 -4.89 2.47
N TRP A 177 4.20 -5.12 3.31
CA TRP A 177 4.19 -6.22 4.28
C TRP A 177 3.71 -5.78 5.66
N ARG A 178 3.48 -4.46 5.85
CA ARG A 178 2.99 -3.88 7.09
C ARG A 178 1.48 -4.00 7.22
N ASP A 179 0.99 -3.74 8.41
CA ASP A 179 -0.41 -3.82 8.80
C ASP A 179 -1.19 -2.50 8.61
N LEU A 180 -0.50 -1.38 8.36
CA LEU A 180 -1.13 -0.10 8.05
C LEU A 180 -1.79 -0.12 6.67
N ARG A 181 -3.06 0.28 6.62
CA ARG A 181 -3.91 0.18 5.44
C ARG A 181 -4.02 1.51 4.69
N PRO A 182 -3.84 1.52 3.35
CA PRO A 182 -4.09 2.70 2.54
C PRO A 182 -5.59 3.00 2.51
N ARG A 183 -5.96 4.26 2.21
CA ARG A 183 -7.36 4.61 1.97
C ARG A 183 -7.88 3.89 0.72
N THR A 184 -9.13 3.42 0.74
CA THR A 184 -9.81 2.77 -0.40
C THR A 184 -9.66 3.56 -1.70
N GLU A 185 -9.84 4.88 -1.65
CA GLU A 185 -9.76 5.78 -2.81
C GLU A 185 -8.36 5.84 -3.46
N ILE A 186 -7.31 5.55 -2.68
CA ILE A 186 -5.93 5.46 -3.17
C ILE A 186 -5.66 4.04 -3.67
N ALA A 187 -6.05 3.03 -2.88
CA ALA A 187 -5.77 1.63 -3.16
C ALA A 187 -6.48 1.07 -4.40
N ARG A 188 -7.57 1.72 -4.82
CA ARG A 188 -8.47 1.28 -5.90
C ARG A 188 -8.67 2.34 -6.99
N ARG A 189 -7.81 3.37 -7.04
CA ARG A 189 -7.96 4.54 -7.91
C ARG A 189 -8.04 4.13 -9.40
N ASP A 190 -9.02 4.68 -10.13
CA ASP A 190 -9.14 4.56 -11.59
C ASP A 190 -9.06 3.11 -12.13
N MET A 191 -9.54 2.14 -11.34
CA MET A 191 -9.45 0.72 -11.66
C MET A 191 -10.81 0.03 -11.50
N ASN A 192 -11.28 -0.65 -12.56
CA ASN A 192 -12.59 -1.32 -12.59
C ASN A 192 -12.51 -2.85 -12.64
N ILE A 193 -11.31 -3.42 -12.52
CA ILE A 193 -11.07 -4.87 -12.64
C ILE A 193 -11.20 -5.50 -11.25
N LYS A 194 -12.41 -5.96 -10.91
CA LYS A 194 -12.75 -6.41 -9.56
C LYS A 194 -11.81 -7.46 -8.97
N HIS A 195 -11.31 -8.40 -9.77
CA HIS A 195 -10.51 -9.50 -9.27
C HIS A 195 -9.08 -9.11 -8.86
N ILE A 196 -8.57 -7.93 -9.25
CA ILE A 196 -7.25 -7.43 -8.81
C ILE A 196 -7.34 -6.34 -7.75
N LEU A 197 -8.54 -5.80 -7.50
CA LEU A 197 -8.72 -4.77 -6.49
C LEU A 197 -8.48 -5.32 -5.08
N PRO A 198 -7.79 -4.57 -4.20
CA PRO A 198 -7.83 -4.86 -2.79
C PRO A 198 -9.24 -4.65 -2.25
N LEU A 199 -9.51 -5.28 -1.12
CA LEU A 199 -10.79 -5.15 -0.45
C LEU A 199 -10.90 -3.72 0.12
N PRO A 200 -12.10 -3.10 0.07
CA PRO A 200 -12.29 -1.76 0.60
C PRO A 200 -11.93 -1.69 2.09
N THR A 201 -11.20 -0.65 2.44
CA THR A 201 -10.82 -0.31 3.82
C THR A 201 -11.80 0.69 4.44
N ASP A 202 -12.94 0.93 3.81
CA ASP A 202 -13.97 1.84 4.26
C ASP A 202 -15.34 1.15 4.30
N TYR A 203 -16.12 1.51 5.31
CA TYR A 203 -17.48 1.03 5.50
C TYR A 203 -18.37 2.23 5.77
N LYS A 204 -19.32 2.46 4.85
CA LYS A 204 -20.21 3.62 4.88
C LYS A 204 -21.59 3.21 5.37
N LEU A 205 -22.10 3.95 6.34
CA LEU A 205 -23.41 3.76 6.94
C LEU A 205 -24.22 5.05 6.81
N PRO A 206 -25.24 5.11 5.93
CA PRO A 206 -26.10 6.28 5.79
C PRO A 206 -26.85 6.57 7.08
N ILE A 207 -26.83 7.82 7.53
CA ILE A 207 -27.46 8.30 8.75
C ILE A 207 -28.91 8.71 8.42
N SER A 208 -29.85 8.42 9.33
CA SER A 208 -31.24 8.88 9.21
C SER A 208 -31.37 10.33 9.68
N ASP A 209 -32.59 10.87 9.68
CA ASP A 209 -32.88 12.18 10.25
C ASP A 209 -32.94 12.09 11.79
N VAL A 210 -31.76 12.00 12.41
CA VAL A 210 -31.58 11.97 13.86
C VAL A 210 -30.70 13.14 14.28
N PRO A 211 -30.94 13.74 15.47
CA PRO A 211 -30.07 14.78 15.99
C PRO A 211 -28.62 14.28 16.08
N MET A 212 -27.69 15.03 15.49
CA MET A 212 -26.27 14.63 15.37
C MET A 212 -25.64 14.32 16.73
N GLU A 213 -25.96 15.11 17.76
CA GLU A 213 -25.51 14.90 19.13
C GLU A 213 -25.94 13.53 19.69
N ARG A 214 -27.18 13.11 19.41
CA ARG A 214 -27.67 11.79 19.83
C ARG A 214 -26.88 10.68 19.13
N PHE A 215 -26.57 10.87 17.86
CA PHE A 215 -25.84 9.88 17.06
C PHE A 215 -24.38 9.75 17.50
N THR A 216 -23.67 10.86 17.67
CA THR A 216 -22.27 10.86 18.14
C THR A 216 -22.16 10.33 19.57
N LYS A 217 -23.09 10.69 20.46
CA LYS A 217 -23.15 10.15 21.82
C LYS A 217 -23.31 8.64 21.82
N ALA A 218 -24.21 8.08 21.00
CA ALA A 218 -24.40 6.65 20.90
C ALA A 218 -23.15 5.90 20.39
N ILE A 219 -22.41 6.48 19.42
CA ILE A 219 -21.12 5.95 18.97
C ILE A 219 -20.13 5.95 20.12
N ASN A 220 -19.98 7.09 20.78
CA ASN A 220 -18.98 7.30 21.83
C ASN A 220 -19.23 6.36 23.02
N GLU A 221 -20.47 6.23 23.48
CA GLU A 221 -20.88 5.27 24.52
C GLU A 221 -20.63 3.82 24.09
N THR A 222 -20.91 3.47 22.82
CA THR A 222 -20.65 2.13 22.31
C THR A 222 -19.16 1.80 22.38
N MET A 223 -18.28 2.73 21.98
CA MET A 223 -16.83 2.52 22.00
C MET A 223 -16.26 2.46 23.42
N HIS A 224 -16.70 3.33 24.34
CA HIS A 224 -16.26 3.32 25.74
C HIS A 224 -16.60 2.02 26.48
N ASN A 225 -17.67 1.32 26.06
CA ASN A 225 -18.06 0.05 26.65
C ASN A 225 -17.23 -1.16 26.17
N LEU A 226 -16.31 -0.96 25.21
CA LEU A 226 -15.41 -1.99 24.70
C LEU A 226 -14.04 -1.90 25.38
N ALA A 227 -13.38 -3.05 25.60
CA ALA A 227 -12.01 -3.09 26.11
C ALA A 227 -11.00 -2.78 25.00
N LEU A 228 -10.99 -1.55 24.51
CA LEU A 228 -10.09 -1.06 23.46
C LEU A 228 -9.59 0.34 23.82
N GLN A 229 -8.49 0.76 23.20
CA GLN A 229 -8.03 2.15 23.28
C GLN A 229 -8.94 2.99 22.39
N TRP A 230 -9.57 4.04 22.94
CA TRP A 230 -10.50 4.91 22.22
C TRP A 230 -10.17 6.37 22.50
N LYS A 231 -10.11 7.18 21.44
CA LYS A 231 -10.02 8.65 21.52
C LYS A 231 -11.08 9.25 20.61
N TRP A 232 -11.80 10.25 21.10
CA TRP A 232 -12.86 10.93 20.38
C TRP A 232 -12.66 12.44 20.43
N ASN A 233 -12.85 13.11 19.29
CA ASN A 233 -12.88 14.56 19.16
C ASN A 233 -14.31 14.98 18.77
N GLU A 234 -15.00 15.67 19.68
CA GLU A 234 -16.39 16.10 19.50
C GLU A 234 -16.54 17.15 18.38
N GLU A 235 -15.59 18.09 18.27
CA GLU A 235 -15.64 19.18 17.28
C GLU A 235 -15.53 18.64 15.85
N LEU A 236 -14.58 17.72 15.64
CA LEU A 236 -14.34 17.07 14.35
C LEU A 236 -15.27 15.87 14.09
N ARG A 237 -15.99 15.41 15.12
CA ARG A 237 -16.80 14.17 15.10
C ARG A 237 -15.99 12.98 14.57
N LEU A 238 -14.77 12.88 15.08
CA LEU A 238 -13.72 11.99 14.62
C LEU A 238 -13.16 11.20 15.80
N GLY A 239 -13.05 9.89 15.65
CA GLY A 239 -12.46 9.02 16.66
C GLY A 239 -11.52 7.99 16.11
N TYR A 240 -10.59 7.58 16.96
CA TYR A 240 -9.58 6.57 16.68
C TYR A 240 -9.66 5.48 17.72
N GLY A 241 -9.74 4.24 17.25
CA GLY A 241 -9.79 3.05 18.10
C GLY A 241 -8.68 2.07 17.76
N ARG A 242 -8.11 1.43 18.80
CA ARG A 242 -7.17 0.32 18.66
C ARG A 242 -7.50 -0.82 19.60
N ALA A 243 -7.58 -2.02 19.06
CA ALA A 243 -7.79 -3.25 19.82
C ALA A 243 -6.71 -4.29 19.48
N THR A 244 -6.08 -4.85 20.50
CA THR A 244 -5.09 -5.95 20.38
C THR A 244 -5.74 -7.31 20.14
N LYS A 245 -7.07 -7.40 20.28
CA LYS A 245 -7.88 -8.61 20.00
C LYS A 245 -9.33 -8.25 19.75
N ASN A 246 -10.13 -9.23 19.32
CA ASN A 246 -11.58 -9.06 19.18
C ASN A 246 -12.25 -8.84 20.56
N VAL A 247 -12.85 -7.67 20.76
CA VAL A 247 -13.55 -7.29 22.00
C VAL A 247 -15.03 -6.95 21.79
N TRP A 248 -15.50 -6.91 20.55
CA TRP A 248 -16.86 -6.47 20.18
C TRP A 248 -17.81 -7.62 19.86
N SER A 249 -17.30 -8.80 19.48
CA SER A 249 -18.17 -9.93 19.15
C SER A 249 -18.95 -10.44 20.37
N ARG A 250 -20.10 -11.09 20.13
CA ARG A 250 -20.91 -11.69 21.20
C ARG A 250 -20.12 -12.73 22.00
N SER A 251 -19.30 -13.53 21.31
CA SER A 251 -18.40 -14.51 21.95
C SER A 251 -17.36 -13.81 22.82
N ALA A 252 -16.70 -12.76 22.33
CA ALA A 252 -15.72 -11.99 23.10
C ALA A 252 -16.34 -11.38 24.37
N ARG A 253 -17.51 -10.74 24.25
CA ARG A 253 -18.22 -10.14 25.40
C ARG A 253 -18.66 -11.19 26.43
N ARG A 254 -19.11 -12.38 25.99
CA ARG A 254 -19.47 -13.49 26.89
C ARG A 254 -18.25 -14.07 27.61
N LYS A 255 -17.13 -14.25 26.89
CA LYS A 255 -15.87 -14.73 27.46
C LYS A 255 -15.38 -13.77 28.56
N ARG A 256 -15.37 -12.46 28.28
CA ARG A 256 -15.00 -11.42 29.25
C ARG A 256 -15.86 -11.48 30.53
N LYS A 257 -17.19 -11.55 30.40
CA LYS A 257 -18.08 -11.66 31.58
C LYS A 257 -17.80 -12.90 32.44
N ARG A 258 -17.43 -14.03 31.82
CA ARG A 258 -17.02 -15.24 32.55
C ARG A 258 -15.70 -15.05 33.27
N GLU A 259 -14.72 -14.42 32.62
CA GLU A 259 -13.40 -14.15 33.21
C GLU A 259 -13.48 -13.11 34.35
N GLU A 260 -14.31 -12.07 34.21
CA GLU A 260 -14.56 -11.07 35.26
C GLU A 260 -15.31 -11.69 36.45
N GLY A 261 -16.31 -12.55 36.19
CA GLY A 261 -17.04 -13.27 37.23
C GLY A 261 -16.21 -14.36 37.94
N ALA A 262 -15.13 -14.84 37.31
CA ALA A 262 -14.22 -15.84 37.88
C ALA A 262 -13.05 -15.23 38.69
N LYS A 263 -12.82 -13.92 38.59
CA LYS A 263 -11.80 -13.23 39.39
C LYS A 263 -12.35 -12.91 40.79
N GLN A 264 -11.98 -13.70 41.79
CA GLN A 264 -12.12 -13.33 43.20
C GLN A 264 -11.19 -12.15 43.56
N PRO A 265 -11.55 -11.32 44.55
CA PRO A 265 -10.72 -10.19 44.98
C PRO A 265 -9.52 -10.75 45.74
N THR A 266 -8.41 -10.96 45.05
CA THR A 266 -7.11 -11.20 45.68
C THR A 266 -6.20 -10.03 45.42
N SER A 267 -5.63 -9.55 46.52
CA SER A 267 -4.82 -8.35 46.67
C SER A 267 -3.61 -8.32 45.74
N ASN A 268 -3.36 -7.12 45.20
CA ASN A 268 -2.07 -6.54 44.81
C ASN A 268 -0.92 -7.52 44.56
N LYS A 269 -0.60 -7.72 43.28
CA LYS A 269 0.80 -7.73 42.83
C LYS A 269 0.91 -6.75 41.67
N GLY A 270 1.79 -5.76 41.83
CA GLY A 270 2.11 -4.77 40.81
C GLY A 270 2.50 -5.49 39.53
N ALA A 271 1.65 -5.36 38.51
CA ALA A 271 2.02 -5.69 37.17
C ALA A 271 2.92 -4.55 36.69
N GLU A 272 4.20 -4.86 36.50
CA GLU A 272 5.10 -4.01 35.74
C GLU A 272 4.41 -3.63 34.42
N LEU A 273 4.30 -2.32 34.18
CA LEU A 273 3.83 -1.75 32.93
C LEU A 273 4.84 -2.14 31.85
N LYS A 274 4.65 -3.32 31.25
CA LYS A 274 5.22 -3.58 29.93
C LYS A 274 4.63 -2.54 29.01
N ASP A 275 5.52 -1.79 28.36
CA ASP A 275 5.18 -0.82 27.34
C ASP A 275 4.19 -1.45 26.36
N GLU A 276 2.92 -0.99 26.37
CA GLU A 276 1.85 -1.52 25.50
C GLU A 276 2.14 -1.25 24.01
N SER A 277 3.21 -0.51 23.70
CA SER A 277 3.64 -0.13 22.35
C SER A 277 3.96 -1.33 21.44
N ASP A 278 4.32 -2.48 22.02
CA ASP A 278 4.81 -3.67 21.29
C ASP A 278 3.74 -4.76 21.08
N SER A 279 2.49 -4.50 21.48
CA SER A 279 1.39 -5.48 21.30
C SER A 279 0.82 -5.41 19.89
N GLU A 280 0.82 -6.55 19.19
CA GLU A 280 0.24 -6.67 17.84
C GLU A 280 -1.22 -6.16 17.80
N ILE A 281 -1.48 -5.20 16.91
CA ILE A 281 -2.79 -4.58 16.77
C ILE A 281 -3.66 -5.46 15.87
N ALA A 282 -4.65 -6.13 16.47
CA ALA A 282 -5.63 -6.93 15.71
C ALA A 282 -6.52 -6.05 14.83
N LEU A 283 -6.93 -4.87 15.33
CA LEU A 283 -7.70 -3.89 14.57
C LEU A 283 -7.46 -2.46 15.05
N GLY A 284 -6.94 -1.61 14.16
CA GLY A 284 -6.96 -0.16 14.30
C GLY A 284 -7.94 0.45 13.30
N PHE A 285 -8.76 1.39 13.76
CA PHE A 285 -9.83 1.99 12.98
C PHE A 285 -10.02 3.48 13.28
N GLU A 286 -10.62 4.16 12.32
CA GLU A 286 -11.04 5.56 12.40
C GLU A 286 -12.55 5.62 12.16
N ILE A 287 -13.26 6.40 12.95
CA ILE A 287 -14.69 6.67 12.78
C ILE A 287 -14.84 8.17 12.54
N SER A 288 -15.45 8.54 11.42
CA SER A 288 -15.78 9.93 11.09
C SER A 288 -17.28 10.05 10.82
N VAL A 289 -17.92 11.06 11.39
CA VAL A 289 -19.33 11.34 11.20
C VAL A 289 -19.47 12.60 10.35
N GLN A 290 -20.01 12.42 9.14
CA GLN A 290 -20.39 13.51 8.25
C GLN A 290 -21.89 13.80 8.37
N THR A 291 -22.42 14.74 7.59
CA THR A 291 -23.82 15.17 7.67
C THR A 291 -24.81 14.02 7.48
N ASP A 292 -24.57 13.16 6.50
CA ASP A 292 -25.49 12.10 6.05
C ASP A 292 -24.87 10.69 6.11
N VAL A 293 -23.59 10.57 6.49
CA VAL A 293 -22.87 9.30 6.46
C VAL A 293 -21.93 9.15 7.66
N LEU A 294 -21.98 7.97 8.27
CA LEU A 294 -20.97 7.45 9.18
C LEU A 294 -19.93 6.67 8.35
N LEU A 295 -18.69 7.11 8.41
CA LEU A 295 -17.55 6.45 7.77
C LEU A 295 -16.74 5.71 8.84
N ILE A 296 -16.56 4.40 8.65
CA ILE A 296 -15.64 3.59 9.44
C ILE A 296 -14.49 3.17 8.52
N ARG A 297 -13.26 3.55 8.86
CA ARG A 297 -12.06 3.23 8.07
C ARG A 297 -11.19 2.22 8.80
N TRP A 298 -10.80 1.16 8.12
CA TRP A 298 -9.75 0.23 8.55
C TRP A 298 -8.40 0.91 8.38
N VAL A 299 -7.68 1.13 9.49
CA VAL A 299 -6.39 1.84 9.49
C VAL A 299 -5.23 0.88 9.72
N GLN A 300 -5.41 -0.14 10.56
CA GLN A 300 -4.35 -1.05 10.95
C GLN A 300 -4.87 -2.47 11.20
N GLY A 301 -4.08 -3.49 10.86
CA GLY A 301 -4.34 -4.90 11.16
C GLY A 301 -4.29 -5.79 9.90
N GLN A 302 -4.20 -7.10 10.09
CA GLN A 302 -4.03 -8.09 9.01
C GLN A 302 -5.31 -8.82 8.58
N GLU A 303 -6.33 -8.80 9.43
CA GLU A 303 -7.53 -9.65 9.29
C GLU A 303 -8.76 -8.83 8.90
N GLN A 304 -9.13 -8.89 7.63
CA GLN A 304 -10.34 -8.25 7.12
C GLN A 304 -11.61 -8.73 7.84
N VAL A 305 -11.68 -10.02 8.18
CA VAL A 305 -12.83 -10.61 8.88
C VAL A 305 -13.09 -9.91 10.22
N LEU A 306 -12.04 -9.44 10.90
CA LEU A 306 -12.18 -8.65 12.11
C LEU A 306 -12.78 -7.27 11.83
N PHE A 307 -12.30 -6.58 10.78
CA PHE A 307 -12.87 -5.30 10.36
C PHE A 307 -14.36 -5.43 9.98
N GLU A 308 -14.72 -6.41 9.16
CA GLU A 308 -16.11 -6.68 8.78
C GLU A 308 -16.99 -7.02 9.99
N SER A 309 -16.46 -7.82 10.91
CA SER A 309 -17.14 -8.13 12.18
C SER A 309 -17.39 -6.88 13.02
N PHE A 310 -16.41 -5.98 13.10
CA PHE A 310 -16.53 -4.71 13.81
C PHE A 310 -17.58 -3.81 13.16
N CYS A 311 -17.52 -3.62 11.83
CA CYS A 311 -18.51 -2.87 11.07
C CYS A 311 -19.93 -3.45 11.22
N GLY A 312 -20.07 -4.78 11.22
CA GLY A 312 -21.33 -5.46 11.47
C GLY A 312 -21.90 -5.19 12.86
N MET A 313 -21.05 -5.16 13.88
CA MET A 313 -21.44 -4.79 15.24
C MET A 313 -21.92 -3.34 15.30
N MET A 314 -21.17 -2.40 14.69
CA MET A 314 -21.56 -0.99 14.62
C MET A 314 -22.90 -0.79 13.91
N LYS A 315 -23.08 -1.43 12.76
CA LYS A 315 -24.33 -1.40 12.01
C LYS A 315 -25.52 -1.92 12.82
N GLN A 316 -25.34 -3.04 13.54
CA GLN A 316 -26.40 -3.62 14.37
C GLN A 316 -26.75 -2.69 15.56
N THR A 317 -25.75 -2.12 16.22
CA THR A 317 -25.96 -1.24 17.38
C THR A 317 -26.64 0.07 16.99
N LEU A 318 -26.25 0.66 15.85
CA LEU A 318 -26.76 1.95 15.39
C LEU A 318 -28.00 1.82 14.50
N GLN A 319 -28.48 0.61 14.20
CA GLN A 319 -29.57 0.35 13.26
C GLN A 319 -30.80 1.27 13.40
N PRO A 320 -31.28 1.63 14.62
CA PRO A 320 -32.44 2.53 14.76
C PRO A 320 -32.20 3.96 14.26
N MET A 321 -30.94 4.36 14.08
CA MET A 321 -30.52 5.71 13.70
C MET A 321 -29.97 5.77 12.26
N LEU A 322 -29.89 4.62 11.57
CA LEU A 322 -29.41 4.54 10.20
C LEU A 322 -30.57 4.63 9.21
N ALA A 323 -30.31 5.20 8.04
CA ALA A 323 -31.31 5.25 6.98
C ALA A 323 -31.66 3.82 6.54
N LYS A 324 -32.95 3.59 6.24
CA LYS A 324 -33.37 2.31 5.66
C LYS A 324 -32.71 2.13 4.28
N PRO A 325 -32.30 0.91 3.90
CA PRO A 325 -31.83 0.65 2.55
C PRO A 325 -32.91 1.09 1.57
N GLN A 326 -32.59 2.00 0.65
CA GLN A 326 -33.46 2.24 -0.49
C GLN A 326 -33.52 0.93 -1.27
N LYS A 327 -34.70 0.32 -1.35
CA LYS A 327 -34.93 -0.75 -2.33
C LYS A 327 -34.74 -0.10 -3.69
N GLU A 328 -33.72 -0.51 -4.44
CA GLU A 328 -33.59 -0.15 -5.85
C GLU A 328 -34.92 -0.51 -6.52
N ARG A 329 -35.71 0.51 -6.89
CA ARG A 329 -36.81 0.33 -7.81
C ARG A 329 -36.15 -0.08 -9.12
N ASN A 330 -36.30 -1.35 -9.49
CA ASN A 330 -36.06 -1.78 -10.86
C ASN A 330 -36.92 -0.90 -11.77
N ILE A 331 -36.32 0.14 -12.34
CA ILE A 331 -36.86 0.84 -13.50
C ILE A 331 -36.59 -0.12 -14.67
N LYS A 332 -37.51 -1.08 -14.84
CA LYS A 332 -37.77 -1.65 -16.16
C LYS A 332 -38.79 -0.73 -16.79
N GLU A 333 -38.34 0.24 -17.58
CA GLU A 333 -39.20 0.96 -18.52
C GLU A 333 -38.32 1.62 -19.60
N GLU A 334 -38.59 1.18 -20.84
CA GLU A 334 -38.44 1.88 -22.12
C GLU A 334 -37.04 2.23 -22.65
N GLN A 335 -36.48 1.32 -23.48
CA GLN A 335 -36.33 1.49 -24.93
C GLN A 335 -35.93 0.19 -25.62
#